data_AF-A0ABD5YSW5-F1
#
_entry.id   AF-A0ABD5YSW5-F1
#
_cell.length_a   1.000
_cell.length_b   1.000
_cell.length_c   1.000
_cell.angle_alpha   90.00
_cell.angle_beta   90.00
_cell.angle_gamma   90.00
#
_symmetry.space_group_name_H-M   'P 1'
#
loop_
_entity.id
_entity.type
_entity.pdbx_description
1 polymer ?
#
loop_
_entity_poly.entity_id
_entity_poly.type
_entity_poly.pdbx_seq_one_letter_code
_entity_poly.pdbx_strand_id
1 'polypeptide(L)' 'MDLELVAVALITGIVTGAVFKTVGVPIPAPPDFAGVMGILGVFLGYKLAEMAPSILL' A
#
# COMPACT_ATOMS: atom_id res chain seq x y z
N MET A 1 -8.10 14.74 6.81
CA MET A 1 -7.07 13.68 6.70
C MET A 1 -6.00 14.05 7.70
N ASP A 2 -5.84 13.25 8.74
CA ASP A 2 -4.91 13.60 9.80
C ASP A 2 -3.52 13.13 9.36
N LEU A 3 -2.65 14.10 9.05
CA LEU A 3 -1.26 13.87 8.65
C LEU A 3 -0.53 12.90 9.59
N GLU A 4 -0.94 12.92 10.86
CA GLU A 4 -0.54 11.99 11.90
C GLU A 4 -0.76 10.52 11.50
N LEU A 5 -1.94 10.16 10.98
CA LEU A 5 -2.24 8.78 10.57
C LEU A 5 -1.32 8.34 9.43
N VAL A 6 -1.05 9.23 8.47
CA VAL A 6 -0.14 8.94 7.34
C VAL A 6 1.28 8.71 7.85
N ALA A 7 1.75 9.55 8.77
CA ALA A 7 3.07 9.41 9.37
C ALA A 7 3.21 8.11 10.17
N VAL A 8 2.23 7.78 11.01
CA VAL A 8 2.23 6.53 11.78
C VAL A 8 2.22 5.32 10.85
N ALA A 9 1.35 5.29 9.84
CA ALA A 9 1.29 4.18 8.89
C ALA A 9 2.60 3.97 8.13
N LEU A 10 3.26 5.05 7.70
CA LEU A 10 4.56 5.00 7.03
C LEU A 10 5.64 4.43 7.96
N ILE A 11 5.72 4.94 9.20
CA ILE A 11 6.70 4.48 10.20
C ILE A 11 6.45 3.00 10.53
N THR A 12 5.20 2.59 10.72
CA THR A 12 4.83 1.20 10.96
C THR A 12 5.30 0.31 9.81
N GLY A 13 5.10 0.71 8.55
CA GLY A 13 5.57 -0.04 7.38
C GLY A 13 7.10 -0.19 7.36
N ILE A 14 7.83 0.91 7.60
CA ILE A 14 9.30 0.92 7.65
C ILE A 14 9.83 -0.02 8.74
N VAL A 15 9.30 0.12 9.96
CA VAL A 15 9.72 -0.71 11.11
C VAL A 15 9.39 -2.18 10.85
N THR A 16 8.20 -2.48 10.35
CA THR A 16 7.80 -3.87 10.03
C THR A 16 8.74 -4.47 8.98
N GLY A 17 9.02 -3.76 7.89
CA GLY A 17 9.98 -4.21 6.87
C GLY A 17 11.38 -4.46 7.44
N ALA A 18 11.87 -3.55 8.29
CA ALA A 18 13.16 -3.70 8.96
C ALA A 18 13.19 -4.94 9.87
N VAL A 19 12.16 -5.16 10.69
CA VAL A 19 12.05 -6.32 11.58
C VAL A 19 12.11 -7.63 10.79
N PHE A 20 11.27 -7.77 9.76
CA PHE A 20 11.25 -9.01 8.96
C PHE A 20 12.59 -9.28 8.27
N LYS A 21 13.25 -8.24 7.75
CA LYS A 21 14.61 -8.35 7.20
C LYS A 21 15.62 -8.81 8.25
N THR A 22 15.56 -8.28 9.47
CA THR A 22 16.50 -8.65 10.55
C THR A 22 16.29 -10.07 11.06
N VAL A 23 15.04 -10.52 11.14
CA VAL A 23 14.70 -11.89 11.61
C VAL A 23 14.88 -12.92 10.49
N GLY A 24 15.00 -12.50 9.23
CA GLY A 24 15.22 -13.39 8.09
C GLY A 24 13.97 -14.18 7.68
N VAL A 25 12.78 -13.71 8.07
CA VAL A 25 11.50 -14.31 7.69
C VAL A 25 10.95 -13.69 6.41
N PRO A 26 10.18 -14.43 5.60
CA PRO A 26 9.51 -13.87 4.43
C PRO A 26 8.66 -12.65 4.81
N ILE A 27 8.79 -11.56 4.07
CA ILE A 27 8.01 -10.35 4.32
C ILE A 27 6.52 -10.57 3.95
N PRO A 28 5.55 -9.97 4.67
CA PRO A 28 4.13 -10.09 4.33
C PRO A 28 3.73 -9.22 3.15
N ALA A 29 4.49 -8.15 2.88
CA ALA A 29 4.27 -7.24 1.76
C ALA A 29 4.84 -7.83 0.45
N PRO A 30 4.42 -7.35 -0.73
CA PRO A 30 5.00 -7.80 -1.98
C PRO A 30 6.53 -7.59 -2.01
N PRO A 31 7.31 -8.62 -2.34
CA PRO A 31 8.76 -8.59 -2.20
C PRO A 31 9.49 -7.91 -3.37
N ASP A 32 8.79 -7.70 -4.48
CA ASP A 32 9.34 -7.12 -5.70
C ASP A 32 8.57 -5.86 -6.16
N PHE A 33 9.20 -5.11 -7.06
CA PHE A 33 8.63 -3.88 -7.59
C PHE A 33 7.32 -4.13 -8.35
N ALA A 34 7.18 -5.28 -9.04
CA ALA A 34 5.98 -5.59 -9.80
C ALA A 34 4.76 -5.74 -8.88
N GLY A 35 4.91 -6.42 -7.75
CA GLY A 35 3.87 -6.57 -6.75
C GLY A 35 3.50 -5.25 -6.07
N VAL A 36 4.47 -4.37 -5.79
CA VAL A 36 4.21 -3.01 -5.29
C VAL A 36 3.40 -2.19 -6.31
N MET A 37 3.79 -2.25 -7.59
CA MET A 37 3.05 -1.59 -8.66
C MET A 37 1.64 -2.14 -8.84
N GLY A 38 1.43 -3.44 -8.60
CA GLY A 38 0.11 -4.06 -8.57
C GLY A 38 -0.82 -3.44 -7.52
N ILE A 39 -0.35 -3.31 -6.27
CA ILE A 39 -1.13 -2.66 -5.20
C ILE A 39 -1.44 -1.19 -5.55
N LEU A 40 -0.46 -0.46 -6.08
CA LEU A 40 -0.65 0.92 -6.52
C LEU A 40 -1.72 1.02 -7.61
N GLY A 41 -1.68 0.12 -8.59
CA GLY A 41 -2.66 0.03 -9.67
C GLY A 41 -4.07 -0.25 -9.18
N VAL A 42 -4.23 -1.14 -8.20
CA VAL A 42 -5.54 -1.42 -7.56
C VAL A 42 -6.10 -0.17 -6.89
N PHE A 43 -5.28 0.55 -6.11
CA PHE A 43 -5.71 1.78 -5.44
C PHE A 43 -6.11 2.88 -6.44
N LEU A 44 -5.30 3.10 -7.48
CA LEU A 44 -5.61 4.07 -8.51
C LEU A 44 -6.86 3.68 -9.30
N GLY A 45 -7.01 2.41 -9.67
CA GLY A 45 -8.20 1.88 -10.32
C GLY A 45 -9.48 2.11 -9.50
N TYR A 46 -9.42 1.84 -8.19
CA TYR A 46 -10.52 2.15 -7.27
C TYR A 46 -10.87 3.64 -7.27
N LYS A 47 -9.87 4.53 -7.19
CA LYS A 47 -10.10 5.98 -7.21
C LYS A 47 -10.66 6.48 -8.54
N LEU A 48 -10.20 5.93 -9.65
CA LEU A 48 -10.75 6.24 -10.97
C LEU A 48 -12.20 5.77 -11.10
N ALA A 49 -12.54 4.59 -10.57
CA ALA A 49 -13.90 4.08 -10.55
C ALA A 49 -14.83 4.95 -9.65
N GLU A 50 -14.33 5.43 -8.52
CA GLU A 50 -15.05 6.36 -7.63
C GLU A 50 -15.39 7.69 -8.33
N MET A 51 -14.53 8.13 -9.26
CA MET A 51 -14.73 9.34 -10.06
C MET A 51 -15.61 9.10 -11.30
N ALA A 52 -15.86 7.85 -11.69
CA ALA A 52 -16.66 7.54 -12.85
C ALA A 52 -18.14 7.91 -12.58
N PRO A 53 -18.86 8.52 -13.55
CA PRO A 53 -20.26 8.82 -13.37
C PRO A 53 -21.02 7.53 -13.09
N SER A 54 -21.86 7.53 -12.05
CA SER A 54 -22.69 6.40 -11.60
C SER A 54 -23.72 5.89 -12.61
N ILE A 55 -23.65 6.35 -13.87
CA ILE A 55 -24.50 5.93 -14.98
C ILE A 55 -23.88 4.76 -15.79
N LEU A 56 -22.63 4.39 -15.49
CA LEU A 56 -21.84 3.36 -16.18
C LEU A 56 -21.60 2.07 -15.36
N LEU A 57 -22.16 2.00 -14.14
CA LEU A 57 -22.23 0.81 -13.26
C LEU A 57 -23.68 0.63 -12.79
#